data_AF-A0A2V1BJW8-F1
#
_entry.id   AF-A0A2V1BJW8-F1
#
_cell.length_a   1.000
_cell.length_b   1.000
_cell.length_c   1.000
_cell.angle_alpha   90.00
_cell.angle_beta   90.00
_cell.angle_gamma   90.00
#
_symmetry.space_group_name_H-M   'P 1'
#
loop_
_entity.id
_entity.type
_entity.pdbx_description
1 polymer ?
#
loop_
_entity_poly.entity_id
_entity_poly.type
_entity_poly.pdbx_seq_one_letter_code
_entity_poly.pdbx_strand_id
1 'polypeptide(L)' 'RENRVPHYQRLFQEGARQHVRQWNQTPKSKIMLYPYYAALFGGFAGSMYMMVRLTLGHKTWFGKN' A
#
# COMPACT_ATOMS: atom_id res chain seq x y z
N ARG A 1 -6.98 14.26 29.64
CA ARG A 1 -6.81 13.39 28.44
C ARG A 1 -6.34 12.05 28.93
N GLU A 2 -7.00 10.95 28.58
CA GLU A 2 -6.60 9.63 29.04
C GLU A 2 -5.33 9.16 28.30
N ASN A 3 -4.34 8.70 29.05
CA ASN A 3 -3.09 8.21 28.48
C ASN A 3 -3.28 6.80 27.91
N ARG A 4 -3.27 6.67 26.59
CA ARG A 4 -3.39 5.38 25.89
C ARG A 4 -2.03 4.75 25.55
N VAL A 5 -0.92 5.34 25.97
CA VAL A 5 0.43 4.81 25.69
C VAL A 5 0.59 3.37 26.18
N PRO A 6 0.21 2.99 27.42
CA PRO A 6 0.35 1.61 27.87
C PRO A 6 -0.46 0.60 27.04
N HIS A 7 -1.62 1.03 26.51
CA HIS A 7 -2.45 0.21 25.64
C HIS A 7 -1.73 -0.10 24.32
N TYR A 8 -1.19 0.92 23.66
CA TYR A 8 -0.45 0.72 22.41
C TYR A 8 0.86 -0.05 22.63
N GLN A 9 1.57 0.17 23.74
CA GLN A 9 2.76 -0.60 24.07
C GLN A 9 2.48 -2.11 24.16
N ARG A 10 1.40 -2.52 24.84
CA ARG A 10 0.99 -3.93 24.92
C ARG A 10 0.62 -4.48 23.54
N LEU A 11 -0.17 -3.73 22.76
CA LEU A 11 -0.58 -4.11 21.42
C LEU A 11 0.62 -4.38 20.50
N PHE A 12 1.60 -3.47 20.48
CA PHE A 12 2.77 -3.62 19.61
C PHE A 12 3.77 -4.68 20.09
N GLN A 13 3.90 -4.86 21.40
CA GLN A 13 4.70 -5.95 21.99
C GLN A 13 4.07 -7.32 21.72
N GLU A 14 2.74 -7.44 21.74
CA GLU A 14 2.03 -8.65 21.37
C GLU A 14 2.19 -8.98 19.88
N GLY A 15 2.03 -7.99 19.01
CA GLY A 15 2.26 -8.17 17.57
C GLY A 15 3.71 -8.57 17.25
N ALA A 16 4.69 -8.05 18.00
CA ALA A 16 6.09 -8.47 17.88
C ALA A 16 6.30 -9.94 18.29
N ARG A 17 5.66 -10.41 19.38
CA ARG A 17 5.70 -11.82 19.79
C ARG A 17 5.06 -12.75 18.75
N GLN A 18 4.03 -12.28 18.06
CA GLN A 18 3.35 -13.01 16.99
C GLN A 18 4.05 -12.86 15.63
N HIS A 19 5.24 -12.25 15.58
CA HIS A 19 6.00 -11.96 14.36
C HIS A 19 5.20 -11.21 13.27
N VAL A 20 4.21 -10.41 13.68
CA VAL A 20 3.44 -9.55 12.77
C VAL A 20 4.26 -8.30 12.48
N ARG A 21 4.34 -7.91 11.21
CA ARG A 21 5.03 -6.68 10.79
C ARG A 21 4.41 -5.47 11.48
N GLN A 22 5.25 -4.57 12.00
CA GLN A 22 4.85 -3.37 12.76
C GLN A 22 3.71 -2.58 12.10
N TRP A 23 3.77 -2.41 10.79
CA TRP A 23 2.77 -1.66 10.02
C TRP A 23 1.42 -2.36 9.87
N ASN A 24 1.31 -3.66 10.14
CA ASN A 24 0.09 -4.47 9.98
C ASN A 24 -0.55 -4.92 11.32
N GLN A 25 -0.07 -4.41 12.46
CA GLN A 25 -0.50 -4.92 13.77
C GLN A 25 -1.86 -4.38 14.23
N THR A 26 -2.34 -3.26 13.66
CA THR A 26 -3.60 -2.65 14.09
C THR A 26 -4.74 -2.89 13.09
N PRO A 27 -6.01 -2.91 13.53
CA PRO A 27 -7.16 -2.99 12.62
C PRO A 27 -7.21 -1.83 11.61
N LYS A 28 -6.81 -0.63 12.06
CA LYS A 28 -6.74 0.58 11.21
C LYS A 28 -5.66 0.48 10.14
N SER A 29 -4.61 -0.31 10.37
CA SER A 29 -3.57 -0.55 9.36
C SER A 29 -4.16 -1.13 8.07
N LYS A 30 -5.04 -2.12 8.16
CA LYS A 30 -5.64 -2.75 6.96
C LYS A 30 -6.47 -1.76 6.14
N ILE A 31 -7.26 -0.93 6.82
CA ILE A 31 -8.10 0.10 6.19
C ILE A 31 -7.23 1.13 5.44
N MET A 32 -6.06 1.46 5.97
CA MET A 32 -5.13 2.40 5.32
C MET A 32 -4.31 1.74 4.21
N LEU A 33 -3.88 0.50 4.41
CA LEU A 33 -2.94 -0.18 3.50
C LEU A 33 -3.61 -0.73 2.24
N TYR A 34 -4.85 -1.21 2.31
CA TYR A 34 -5.55 -1.71 1.12
C TYR A 34 -5.73 -0.65 0.01
N PRO A 35 -6.23 0.56 0.28
CA PRO A 35 -6.29 1.59 -0.76
C PRO A 35 -4.89 2.04 -1.22
N TYR A 36 -3.91 2.07 -0.31
CA TYR A 36 -2.52 2.37 -0.67
C TYR A 36 -1.95 1.34 -1.66
N TYR A 37 -2.13 0.04 -1.41
CA TYR A 37 -1.67 -1.01 -2.32
C TYR A 37 -2.41 -0.98 -3.66
N ALA A 38 -3.71 -0.71 -3.67
CA ALA A 38 -4.48 -0.57 -4.91
C ALA A 38 -3.94 0.58 -5.77
N ALA A 39 -3.67 1.74 -5.17
CA ALA A 39 -3.10 2.88 -5.88
C ALA A 39 -1.66 2.62 -6.33
N LEU A 40 -0.83 2.00 -5.48
CA LEU A 40 0.56 1.70 -5.79
C LEU A 40 0.67 0.73 -6.98
N PHE A 41 0.00 -0.42 -6.90
CA PHE A 41 0.05 -1.41 -7.96
C PHE A 41 -0.72 -0.97 -9.20
N GLY A 42 -1.82 -0.23 -9.05
CA GLY A 42 -2.56 0.36 -10.17
C GLY A 42 -1.71 1.38 -10.94
N GLY A 43 -1.03 2.29 -10.25
CA GLY A 43 -0.13 3.27 -10.85
C GLY A 43 1.10 2.61 -11.47
N PHE A 44 1.68 1.60 -10.82
CA PHE A 44 2.80 0.84 -11.36
C PHE A 44 2.42 0.06 -12.63
N ALA A 45 1.29 -0.63 -12.63
CA ALA A 45 0.80 -1.33 -13.82
C ALA A 45 0.51 -0.34 -14.96
N GLY A 46 -0.08 0.82 -14.66
CA GLY A 46 -0.34 1.86 -15.64
C GLY A 46 0.94 2.47 -16.24
N SER A 47 1.96 2.72 -15.42
CA SER A 47 3.24 3.25 -15.91
C SER A 47 4.00 2.23 -16.76
N MET A 48 4.02 0.96 -16.35
CA MET A 48 4.62 -0.13 -17.15
C MET A 48 3.87 -0.34 -18.47
N TYR A 49 2.54 -0.27 -18.46
CA TYR A 49 1.72 -0.34 -19.66
C TYR A 49 2.07 0.79 -20.64
N MET A 50 2.12 2.04 -20.17
CA MET A 50 2.47 3.17 -21.04
C MET A 50 3.93 3.12 -21.49
N MET A 51 4.85 2.63 -20.67
CA MET A 51 6.23 2.41 -21.07
C MET A 51 6.33 1.43 -22.26
N VAL A 52 5.66 0.28 -22.19
CA VAL A 52 5.63 -0.70 -23.30
C VAL A 52 4.95 -0.12 -24.54
N ARG A 53 3.89 0.67 -24.36
CA ARG A 53 3.21 1.33 -25.47
C ARG A 53 4.10 2.37 -26.15
N LEU A 54 4.86 3.14 -25.36
CA LEU A 54 5.82 4.14 -25.86
C LEU A 54 6.98 3.51 -26.63
N THR A 55 7.51 2.36 -26.19
CA THR A 55 8.54 1.64 -26.95
C THR A 55 8.04 1.12 -28.29
N LEU A 56 6.74 0.80 -28.39
CA LEU A 56 6.06 0.42 -29.63
C LEU A 56 5.60 1.63 -30.47
N GLY A 57 5.88 2.87 -30.04
CA GLY A 57 5.58 4.10 -30.79
C GLY A 57 4.21 4.73 -30.54
N HIS A 58 3.39 4.16 -29.64
CA HIS A 58 2.09 4.73 -29.27
C HIS A 58 2.23 5.81 -28.19
N LYS A 59 1.62 6.98 -28.37
CA LYS A 59 1.71 8.11 -27.43
C LYS A 59 0.49 8.24 -26.51
N THR A 60 -0.60 7.54 -26.82
CA THR A 60 -1.86 7.56 -26.06
C THR A 60 -2.15 6.22 -25.36
N TRP A 61 -2.97 6.28 -24.31
CA TRP A 61 -3.40 5.12 -23.52
C TRP A 61 -4.23 4.13 -24.33
N PHE A 62 -5.09 4.65 -25.19
CA PHE A 62 -5.98 3.90 -26.07
C PHE A 62 -5.96 4.53 -27.45
N GLY A 63 -5.79 3.72 -28.50
CA GLY A 63 -5.65 4.20 -29.87
C GLY A 63 -4.28 3.90 -30.48
N LYS A 64 -4.16 4.15 -31.79
CA LYS A 64 -2.95 3.86 -32.56
C LYS A 64 -1.92 4.98 -32.51
N ASN A 65 -2.36 6.21 -32.17
CA ASN A 65 -1.55 7.43 -32.19
C ASN A 65 -1.48 8.02 -30.79
#